data_AF-A0A7Y7Z2S6-F1
#
_entry.id   AF-A0A7Y7Z2S6-F1
#
_cell.length_a   1.000
_cell.length_b   1.000
_cell.length_c   1.000
_cell.angle_alpha   90.00
_cell.angle_beta   90.00
_cell.angle_gamma   90.00
#
_symmetry.space_group_name_H-M   'P 1'
#
loop_
_entity.id
_entity.type
_entity.pdbx_description
1 polymer ?
#
loop_
_entity_poly.entity_id
_entity_poly.type
_entity_poly.pdbx_seq_one_letter_code
_entity_poly.pdbx_strand_id
1 'polypeptide(L)'
;MTGPMGRPAGDHRSADRIIEQSPVLQHFLDNRNHDHLLDELKMQVGDWTTAKPEPDARANAAFDLNKVLRFLDNLDDRHLNASHSRNGQVDGVASDGYSTLDNSEASLLQAFSRKGYDVLRHLRT
;
A
#
# COMPACT_ATOMS: atom_id res chain seq x y z
N MET A 1 -14.22 -10.53 8.47
CA MET A 1 -12.77 -10.60 8.25
C MET A 1 -12.19 -9.23 8.57
N THR A 2 -11.30 -9.16 9.55
CA THR A 2 -10.47 -7.97 9.83
C THR A 2 -9.58 -7.72 8.62
N GLY A 3 -9.50 -6.48 8.13
CA GLY A 3 -8.65 -6.13 6.98
C GLY A 3 -7.17 -6.46 7.23
N PRO A 4 -6.29 -6.37 6.22
CA PRO A 4 -4.88 -6.69 6.36
C PRO A 4 -4.16 -5.59 7.17
N MET A 5 -4.39 -5.55 8.48
CA MET A 5 -3.82 -4.56 9.40
C MET A 5 -3.25 -5.22 10.66
N GLY A 6 -2.47 -4.47 11.42
CA GLY A 6 -1.90 -4.86 12.71
C GLY A 6 -0.65 -5.72 12.61
N ARG A 7 0.42 -5.26 13.26
CA ARG A 7 1.67 -6.02 13.45
C ARG A 7 1.43 -7.23 14.34
N PRO A 8 2.01 -8.42 14.02
CA PRO A 8 1.90 -9.58 14.88
C PRO A 8 2.62 -9.34 16.21
N ALA A 9 2.11 -9.97 17.28
CA ALA A 9 2.73 -9.88 18.59
C ALA A 9 4.20 -10.33 18.53
N GLY A 10 5.10 -9.56 19.14
CA GLY A 10 6.54 -9.82 19.13
C GLY A 10 7.28 -9.31 17.89
N ASP A 11 6.59 -8.71 16.91
CA ASP A 11 7.27 -7.91 15.89
C ASP A 11 7.79 -6.61 16.53
N HIS A 12 9.11 -6.45 16.57
CA HIS A 12 9.81 -5.26 17.10
C HIS A 12 10.58 -4.49 16.02
N ARG A 13 10.32 -4.77 14.73
CA ARG A 13 10.99 -4.07 13.62
C ARG A 13 10.60 -2.60 13.62
N SER A 14 11.56 -1.71 13.31
CA SER A 14 11.28 -0.30 13.05
C SER A 14 10.55 -0.13 11.71
N ALA A 15 9.97 1.06 11.49
CA ALA A 15 9.39 1.43 10.20
C ALA A 15 10.40 1.26 9.05
N ASP A 16 11.63 1.75 9.23
CA ASP A 16 12.69 1.65 8.24
C ASP A 16 13.01 0.19 7.92
N ARG A 17 13.08 -0.68 8.94
CA ARG A 17 13.34 -2.10 8.75
C ARG A 17 12.18 -2.82 8.05
N ILE A 18 10.94 -2.38 8.28
CA ILE A 18 9.76 -2.91 7.57
C ILE A 18 9.80 -2.52 6.10
N ILE A 19 10.15 -1.27 5.80
CA ILE A 19 10.32 -0.75 4.44
C ILE A 19 11.42 -1.53 3.73
N GLU A 20 12.62 -1.62 4.30
CA GLU A 20 13.77 -2.35 3.74
C GLU A 20 13.49 -3.81 3.37
N GLN A 21 12.58 -4.46 4.10
CA GLN A 21 12.25 -5.88 3.92
C GLN A 21 11.06 -6.12 3.00
N SER A 22 10.49 -5.08 2.40
CA SER A 22 9.34 -5.19 1.50
C SER A 22 9.63 -4.53 0.16
N PRO A 23 9.97 -5.32 -0.89
CA PRO A 23 10.24 -4.78 -2.22
C PRO A 23 9.11 -3.90 -2.75
N VAL A 24 7.84 -4.32 -2.60
CA VAL A 24 6.69 -3.52 -3.05
C VAL A 24 6.54 -2.20 -2.30
N LEU A 25 6.84 -2.16 -1.01
CA LEU A 25 6.80 -0.92 -0.26
C LEU A 25 7.97 -0.01 -0.62
N GLN A 26 9.18 -0.56 -0.85
CA GLN A 26 10.31 0.24 -1.34
C GLN A 26 10.01 0.83 -2.72
N HIS A 27 9.58 0.01 -3.68
CA HIS A 27 9.22 0.48 -5.01
C HIS A 27 8.13 1.55 -4.99
N PHE A 28 7.11 1.37 -4.13
CA PHE A 28 6.07 2.37 -3.95
C PHE A 28 6.61 3.71 -3.43
N LEU A 29 7.48 3.68 -2.41
CA LEU A 29 8.03 4.91 -1.80
C LEU A 29 9.10 5.59 -2.67
N ASP A 30 9.84 4.82 -3.47
CA ASP A 30 10.83 5.35 -4.41
C ASP A 30 10.17 6.00 -5.64
N ASN A 31 8.92 5.62 -5.96
CA ASN A 31 8.16 6.13 -7.08
C ASN A 31 7.29 7.34 -6.71
N ARG A 32 7.67 8.51 -7.23
CA ARG A 32 6.98 9.80 -6.97
C ARG A 32 5.59 9.92 -7.60
N ASN A 33 5.19 9.00 -8.46
CA ASN A 33 3.87 9.04 -9.11
C ASN A 33 2.72 8.94 -8.09
N HIS A 34 3.00 8.46 -6.88
CA HIS A 34 2.01 8.29 -5.82
C HIS A 34 2.04 9.39 -4.75
N ASP A 35 2.87 10.44 -4.91
CA ASP A 35 3.02 11.52 -3.92
C ASP A 35 1.66 12.16 -3.55
N HIS A 36 0.79 12.29 -4.54
CA HIS A 36 -0.55 12.86 -4.39
C HIS A 36 -1.50 12.02 -3.52
N LEU A 37 -1.19 10.74 -3.27
CA LEU A 37 -1.98 9.83 -2.44
C LEU A 37 -1.44 9.74 -1.00
N LEU A 38 -0.23 10.22 -0.73
CA LEU A 38 0.46 9.94 0.53
C LEU A 38 -0.33 10.44 1.75
N ASP A 39 -0.85 11.67 1.70
CA ASP A 39 -1.62 12.21 2.83
C ASP A 39 -2.90 11.42 3.08
N GLU A 40 -3.61 11.02 2.02
CA GLU A 40 -4.80 10.18 2.13
C GLU A 40 -4.48 8.79 2.66
N LEU A 41 -3.39 8.17 2.18
CA LEU A 41 -2.93 6.88 2.68
C LEU A 41 -2.56 6.95 4.17
N LYS A 42 -1.88 8.02 4.60
CA LYS A 42 -1.57 8.26 6.02
C LYS A 42 -2.81 8.40 6.88
N MET A 43 -3.92 8.96 6.35
CA MET A 43 -5.19 8.98 7.07
C MET A 43 -5.77 7.58 7.29
N GLN A 44 -5.49 6.62 6.40
CA GLN A 44 -6.00 5.24 6.50
C GLN A 44 -5.13 4.33 7.36
N VAL A 45 -3.80 4.41 7.22
CA VAL A 45 -2.86 3.47 7.86
C VAL A 45 -2.02 4.11 8.97
N GLY A 46 -2.10 5.43 9.14
CA GLY A 46 -1.23 6.21 10.01
C GLY A 46 0.00 6.76 9.29
N ASP A 47 0.73 7.67 9.94
CA ASP A 47 1.94 8.27 9.38
C ASP A 47 3.20 7.43 9.69
N TRP A 48 3.78 6.83 8.65
CA TRP A 48 5.00 6.02 8.72
C TRP A 48 6.30 6.83 8.65
N THR A 49 6.23 8.12 8.35
CA THR A 49 7.39 8.99 8.14
C THR A 49 7.97 9.53 9.44
N THR A 50 9.15 10.14 9.35
CA THR A 50 9.82 10.79 10.50
C THR A 50 9.05 11.99 11.08
N ALA A 51 8.00 12.47 10.40
CA ALA A 51 7.09 13.49 10.92
C ALA A 51 6.28 12.98 12.14
N LYS A 52 6.07 11.66 12.26
CA LYS A 52 5.43 11.04 13.43
C LYS A 52 6.50 10.71 14.48
N PRO A 53 6.54 11.39 15.65
CA PRO A 53 7.62 11.22 16.60
C PRO A 53 7.63 9.85 17.29
N GLU A 54 6.49 9.17 17.38
CA GLU A 54 6.36 7.88 18.07
C GLU A 54 6.83 6.71 17.16
N PRO A 55 7.95 6.04 17.48
CA PRO A 55 8.53 5.02 16.59
C PRO A 55 7.63 3.82 16.37
N ASP A 56 6.89 3.38 17.39
CA ASP A 56 5.95 2.27 17.27
C ASP A 56 4.75 2.63 16.39
N ALA A 57 4.27 3.87 16.45
CA ALA A 57 3.20 4.33 15.57
C ALA A 57 3.65 4.33 14.10
N ARG A 58 4.88 4.80 13.82
CA ARG A 58 5.48 4.72 12.49
C ARG A 58 5.60 3.28 12.00
N ALA A 59 6.09 2.38 12.86
CA ALA A 59 6.27 0.98 12.52
C ALA A 59 4.93 0.28 12.23
N ASN A 60 3.90 0.56 13.02
CA ASN A 60 2.55 0.07 12.77
C ASN A 60 2.02 0.58 11.42
N ALA A 61 2.17 1.87 11.14
CA ALA A 61 1.74 2.47 9.87
C ALA A 61 2.47 1.91 8.64
N ALA A 62 3.80 1.78 8.72
CA ALA A 62 4.61 1.19 7.65
C ALA A 62 4.20 -0.27 7.37
N PHE A 63 3.89 -1.02 8.44
CA PHE A 63 3.46 -2.39 8.33
C PHE A 63 2.06 -2.53 7.72
N ASP A 64 1.13 -1.65 8.09
CA ASP A 64 -0.22 -1.64 7.53
C ASP A 64 -0.19 -1.24 6.05
N LEU A 65 0.57 -0.21 5.69
CA LEU A 65 0.80 0.14 4.29
C LEU A 65 1.42 -1.02 3.51
N ASN A 66 2.47 -1.66 4.04
CA ASN A 66 3.08 -2.85 3.44
C ASN A 66 2.03 -3.95 3.18
N LYS A 67 1.18 -4.23 4.17
CA LYS A 67 0.14 -5.24 4.04
C LYS A 67 -0.88 -4.89 2.96
N VAL A 68 -1.28 -3.63 2.84
CA VAL A 68 -2.19 -3.16 1.78
C VAL A 68 -1.53 -3.32 0.40
N LEU A 69 -0.30 -2.82 0.22
CA LEU A 69 0.40 -2.91 -1.06
C LEU A 69 0.62 -4.36 -1.49
N ARG A 70 1.05 -5.22 -0.56
CA ARG A 70 1.21 -6.67 -0.82
C ARG A 70 -0.12 -7.37 -1.10
N PHE A 71 -1.22 -6.90 -0.53
CA PHE A 71 -2.54 -7.45 -0.84
C PHE A 71 -2.92 -7.11 -2.28
N LEU A 72 -2.68 -5.86 -2.72
CA LEU A 72 -2.96 -5.41 -4.08
C LEU A 72 -2.07 -6.12 -5.12
N ASP A 73 -0.76 -6.16 -4.89
CA ASP A 73 0.22 -6.90 -5.72
C ASP A 73 -0.11 -8.41 -5.80
N ASN A 74 -0.84 -8.97 -4.84
CA ASN A 74 -1.23 -10.39 -4.85
C ASN A 74 -2.62 -10.66 -5.46
N LEU A 75 -3.33 -9.64 -5.96
CA LEU A 75 -4.65 -9.83 -6.57
C LEU A 75 -4.57 -10.72 -7.81
N ASP A 76 -5.69 -11.36 -8.15
CA ASP A 76 -5.83 -12.13 -9.38
C ASP A 76 -5.85 -11.20 -10.60
N ASP A 77 -4.68 -11.04 -11.23
CA ASP A 77 -4.43 -10.13 -12.35
C ASP A 77 -5.20 -10.48 -13.62
N ARG A 78 -5.80 -11.68 -13.73
CA ARG A 78 -6.67 -12.09 -14.86
C ARG A 78 -7.90 -11.18 -15.00
N HIS A 79 -8.25 -10.47 -13.95
CA HIS A 79 -9.37 -9.55 -13.88
C HIS A 79 -8.96 -8.09 -13.68
N LEU A 80 -7.66 -7.79 -13.75
CA LEU A 80 -7.11 -6.45 -13.61
C LEU A 80 -6.48 -5.97 -14.91
N ASN A 81 -6.63 -4.69 -15.19
CA ASN A 81 -6.05 -4.07 -16.38
C ASN A 81 -4.63 -3.60 -16.07
N ALA A 82 -3.69 -3.95 -16.95
CA ALA A 82 -2.30 -3.50 -16.87
C ALA A 82 -1.71 -3.72 -15.46
N SER A 83 -1.92 -4.92 -14.92
CA SER A 83 -1.41 -5.35 -13.62
C SER A 83 -0.77 -6.73 -13.73
N HIS A 84 0.24 -6.97 -12.92
CA HIS A 84 0.96 -8.23 -12.88
C HIS A 84 1.10 -8.70 -11.44
N SER A 85 0.40 -9.79 -11.13
CA SER A 85 0.40 -10.34 -9.78
C SER A 85 1.80 -10.77 -9.35
N ARG A 86 2.17 -10.42 -8.11
CA ARG A 86 3.37 -10.84 -7.39
C ARG A 86 4.66 -10.36 -8.06
N ASN A 87 4.62 -9.22 -8.74
CA ASN A 87 5.80 -8.62 -9.36
C ASN A 87 6.53 -7.65 -8.40
N GLY A 88 5.94 -7.39 -7.22
CA GLY A 88 6.52 -6.51 -6.22
C GLY A 88 6.35 -5.03 -6.55
N GLN A 89 5.34 -4.67 -7.34
CA GLN A 89 4.99 -3.30 -7.69
C GLN A 89 3.47 -3.10 -7.54
N VAL A 90 3.02 -1.85 -7.60
CA VAL A 90 1.60 -1.53 -7.78
C VAL A 90 1.45 -0.99 -9.18
N ASP A 91 0.89 -1.82 -10.04
CA ASP A 91 0.80 -1.54 -11.47
C ASP A 91 -0.43 -0.74 -11.86
N GLY A 92 -0.42 -0.17 -13.07
CA GLY A 92 -1.56 0.55 -13.63
C GLY A 92 -1.55 2.05 -13.41
N VAL A 93 -0.41 2.65 -13.06
CA VAL A 93 -0.22 4.10 -13.18
C VAL A 93 -0.13 4.46 -14.67
N ALA A 94 -0.87 5.47 -15.10
CA ALA A 94 -0.87 5.95 -16.47
C ALA A 94 0.46 6.64 -16.81
N SER A 95 0.73 6.80 -18.12
CA SER A 95 1.98 7.40 -18.61
C SER A 95 2.19 8.86 -18.20
N ASP A 96 1.15 9.54 -17.72
CA ASP A 96 1.23 10.89 -17.16
C ASP A 96 1.81 10.92 -15.73
N GLY A 97 2.02 9.75 -15.12
CA GLY A 97 2.58 9.60 -13.78
C GLY A 97 1.65 10.03 -12.65
N TYR A 98 0.36 10.26 -12.92
CA TYR A 98 -0.60 10.73 -11.92
C TYR A 98 -1.92 9.96 -11.98
N SER A 99 -2.45 9.78 -13.19
CA SER A 99 -3.71 9.07 -13.39
C SER A 99 -3.51 7.57 -13.24
N THR A 100 -4.60 6.85 -12.99
CA THR A 100 -4.59 5.38 -12.89
C THR A 100 -5.43 4.77 -14.01
N LEU A 101 -5.03 3.62 -14.51
CA LEU A 101 -5.82 2.82 -15.43
C LEU A 101 -7.01 2.20 -14.69
N ASP A 102 -8.17 2.17 -15.34
CA ASP A 102 -9.39 1.63 -14.76
C ASP A 102 -9.22 0.17 -14.36
N ASN A 103 -9.71 -0.19 -13.17
CA ASN A 103 -9.69 -1.56 -12.64
C ASN A 103 -8.29 -2.20 -12.69
N SER A 104 -7.30 -1.45 -12.18
CA SER A 104 -5.90 -1.85 -12.00
C SER A 104 -5.56 -1.82 -10.50
N GLU A 105 -4.41 -2.35 -10.12
CA GLU A 105 -3.92 -2.23 -8.73
C GLU A 105 -3.81 -0.77 -8.28
N ALA A 106 -3.31 0.13 -9.15
CA ALA A 106 -3.18 1.54 -8.84
C ALA A 106 -4.53 2.24 -8.63
N SER A 107 -5.56 1.93 -9.44
CA SER A 107 -6.90 2.51 -9.20
C SER A 107 -7.55 1.95 -7.93
N LEU A 108 -7.25 0.70 -7.56
CA LEU A 108 -7.67 0.13 -6.28
C LEU A 108 -6.94 0.76 -5.09
N LEU A 109 -5.65 1.07 -5.22
CA LEU A 109 -4.89 1.81 -4.20
C LEU A 109 -5.45 3.22 -4.02
N GLN A 110 -5.78 3.92 -5.11
CA GLN A 110 -6.43 5.22 -5.07
C GLN A 110 -7.85 5.14 -4.46
N ALA A 111 -8.60 4.07 -4.72
CA ALA A 111 -9.88 3.86 -4.05
C ALA A 111 -9.68 3.63 -2.54
N PHE A 112 -8.67 2.86 -2.15
CA PHE A 112 -8.31 2.61 -0.76
C PHE A 112 -7.90 3.90 -0.04
N SER A 113 -7.10 4.78 -0.64
CA SER A 113 -6.68 6.04 0.01
C SER A 113 -7.90 6.89 0.45
N ARG A 114 -8.96 6.87 -0.37
CA ARG A 114 -10.20 7.64 -0.14
C ARG A 114 -11.21 6.95 0.78
N LYS A 115 -11.35 5.63 0.67
CA LYS A 115 -12.44 4.85 1.31
C LYS A 115 -11.97 3.86 2.37
N GLY A 116 -10.67 3.68 2.52
CA GLY A 116 -10.05 2.77 3.47
C GLY A 116 -10.33 1.30 3.20
N TYR A 117 -10.25 0.51 4.27
CA TYR A 117 -10.26 -0.96 4.22
C TYR A 117 -11.53 -1.60 3.65
N ASP A 118 -12.64 -0.88 3.53
CA ASP A 118 -13.87 -1.41 2.93
C ASP A 118 -13.70 -1.76 1.45
N VAL A 119 -12.79 -1.06 0.75
CA VAL A 119 -12.41 -1.37 -0.63
C VAL A 119 -11.85 -2.79 -0.74
N LEU A 120 -10.99 -3.18 0.20
CA LEU A 120 -10.27 -4.46 0.15
C LEU A 120 -11.16 -5.67 0.45
N ARG A 121 -12.24 -5.50 1.21
CA ARG A 121 -13.11 -6.60 1.67
C ARG A 121 -13.80 -7.38 0.56
N HIS A 122 -13.96 -6.76 -0.61
CA HIS A 122 -14.71 -7.33 -1.73
C HIS A 122 -13.79 -7.85 -2.84
N LEU A 123 -12.47 -7.69 -2.68
CA LEU A 123 -11.48 -8.08 -3.67
C LEU A 123 -11.06 -9.54 -3.47
N ARG A 124 -10.78 -10.22 -4.58
CA ARG A 124 -10.34 -11.62 -4.60
C ARG A 124 -8.82 -11.67 -4.78
N THR A 125 -8.17 -12.39 -3.89
CA THR A 125 -6.73 -12.73 -3.92
C THR A 125 -6.52 -14.20 -4.16
#